data_AF-A0A8H2E4J5-F1
#
_entry.id   AF-A0A8H2E4J5-F1
#
_cell.length_a   1.000
_cell.length_b   1.000
_cell.length_c   1.000
_cell.angle_alpha   90.00
_cell.angle_beta   90.00
_cell.angle_gamma   90.00
#
_symmetry.space_group_name_H-M   'P 1'
#
loop_
_entity.id
_entity.type
_entity.pdbx_description
1 polymer ?
#
loop_
_entity_poly.entity_id
_entity_poly.type
_entity_poly.pdbx_seq_one_letter_code
_entity_poly.pdbx_strand_id
1 'polypeptide(L)'
;MSSLGGRIASPSLTAYQSAKWAVGGFSTGLAQEVAPFGIKVTVLERGRIRTDWAGSSMNIPAINEPYQETVGAFAEFLRDFSGKEPSLPEKIARIIIGLSEADDVSLRLLIGTDAVEYAAKAAEKLSIEDKKCFIDSVQFCNYVEFENHHALKFARSGRRIFYVIRM
;
A
#
# COMPACT_ATOMS: atom_id res chain seq x y z
N MET A 1 1.86 -6.27 -12.25
CA MET A 1 2.72 -5.17 -11.77
C MET A 1 2.03 -4.40 -10.64
N SER A 2 2.72 -4.17 -9.52
CA SER A 2 2.20 -3.37 -8.41
C SER A 2 2.66 -1.90 -8.53
N SER A 3 2.77 -1.19 -7.41
CA SER A 3 3.28 0.18 -7.30
C SER A 3 3.76 0.43 -5.87
N LEU A 4 4.39 1.58 -5.62
CA LEU A 4 4.62 2.10 -4.27
C LEU A 4 3.32 2.13 -3.45
N GLY A 5 2.16 2.33 -4.09
CA GLY A 5 0.84 2.20 -3.48
C GLY A 5 0.49 0.82 -2.93
N GLY A 6 1.31 -0.22 -3.16
CA GLY A 6 1.24 -1.51 -2.49
C GLY A 6 2.01 -1.58 -1.15
N ARG A 7 2.56 -0.44 -0.70
CA ARG A 7 3.31 -0.26 0.55
C ARG A 7 2.79 0.90 1.40
N ILE A 8 2.15 1.88 0.76
CA ILE A 8 1.61 3.08 1.41
C ILE A 8 0.13 3.27 1.11
N ALA A 9 -0.53 4.05 1.96
CA ALA A 9 -1.89 4.54 1.76
C ALA A 9 -1.91 6.07 1.77
N SER A 10 -2.80 6.67 0.99
CA SER A 10 -2.99 8.11 0.87
C SER A 10 -4.48 8.42 0.64
N PRO A 11 -4.97 9.60 1.07
CA PRO A 11 -6.30 10.06 0.71
C PRO A 11 -6.54 10.01 -0.81
N SER A 12 -7.79 9.88 -1.24
CA SER A 12 -8.18 9.77 -2.67
C SER A 12 -7.73 8.49 -3.40
N LEU A 13 -6.67 7.81 -2.95
CA LEU A 13 -6.14 6.63 -3.63
C LEU A 13 -6.45 5.29 -2.93
N THR A 14 -7.29 5.28 -1.89
CA THR A 14 -7.53 4.09 -1.06
C THR A 14 -7.91 2.86 -1.89
N ALA A 15 -8.90 2.95 -2.77
CA ALA A 15 -9.32 1.83 -3.60
C ALA A 15 -8.20 1.32 -4.53
N TYR A 16 -7.49 2.24 -5.19
CA TYR A 16 -6.35 1.93 -6.04
C TYR A 16 -5.21 1.25 -5.25
N GLN A 17 -4.85 1.79 -4.09
CA GLN A 17 -3.78 1.28 -3.24
C GLN A 17 -4.16 -0.08 -2.64
N SER A 18 -5.40 -0.28 -2.19
CA SER A 18 -5.90 -1.59 -1.76
C SER A 18 -5.71 -2.65 -2.83
N ALA A 19 -6.04 -2.36 -4.10
CA ALA A 19 -5.80 -3.28 -5.20
C ALA A 19 -4.30 -3.57 -5.42
N LYS A 20 -3.41 -2.58 -5.21
CA LYS A 20 -1.96 -2.75 -5.33
C LYS A 20 -1.34 -3.54 -4.17
N TRP A 21 -1.89 -3.42 -2.97
CA TRP A 21 -1.59 -4.32 -1.85
C TRP A 21 -2.02 -5.75 -2.17
N ALA A 22 -3.23 -5.94 -2.70
CA ALA A 22 -3.73 -7.25 -3.09
C ALA A 22 -2.84 -7.95 -4.12
N VAL A 23 -2.35 -7.23 -5.13
CA VAL A 23 -1.36 -7.78 -6.08
C VAL A 23 -0.10 -8.25 -5.36
N GLY A 24 0.42 -7.47 -4.42
CA GLY A 24 1.59 -7.85 -3.63
C GLY A 24 1.36 -9.11 -2.81
N GLY A 25 0.24 -9.18 -2.08
CA GLY A 25 -0.13 -10.35 -1.27
C GLY A 25 -0.35 -11.60 -2.12
N PHE A 26 -1.13 -11.48 -3.20
CA PHE A 26 -1.38 -12.56 -4.15
C PHE A 26 -0.08 -13.12 -4.73
N SER A 27 0.80 -12.25 -5.24
CA SER A 27 2.06 -12.68 -5.82
C SER A 27 3.02 -13.29 -4.80
N THR A 28 2.97 -12.86 -3.53
CA THR A 28 3.76 -13.49 -2.46
C THR A 28 3.30 -14.91 -2.16
N GLY A 29 2.00 -15.19 -2.18
CA GLY A 29 1.48 -16.55 -2.07
C GLY A 29 1.81 -17.39 -3.30
N LEU A 30 1.49 -16.87 -4.49
CA LEU A 30 1.74 -17.54 -5.76
C LEU A 30 3.20 -17.95 -5.93
N ALA A 31 4.15 -17.09 -5.55
CA ALA A 31 5.58 -17.39 -5.63
C ALA A 31 5.96 -18.68 -4.88
N GLN A 32 5.31 -18.97 -3.75
CA GLN A 32 5.56 -20.17 -2.95
C GLN A 32 4.93 -21.40 -3.62
N GLU A 33 3.71 -21.26 -4.14
CA GLU A 33 2.98 -22.34 -4.82
C GLU A 33 3.72 -22.82 -6.07
N VAL A 34 4.33 -21.90 -6.83
CA VAL A 34 4.96 -22.22 -8.11
C VAL A 34 6.46 -22.54 -8.02
N ALA A 35 7.07 -22.34 -6.84
CA ALA A 35 8.50 -22.59 -6.62
C ALA A 35 8.95 -24.01 -6.98
N PRO A 36 8.20 -25.10 -6.70
CA PRO A 36 8.60 -26.46 -7.07
C PRO A 36 8.72 -26.69 -8.59
N PHE A 37 8.09 -25.84 -9.40
CA PHE A 37 8.17 -25.91 -10.87
C PHE A 37 9.34 -25.08 -11.44
N GLY A 38 10.16 -24.46 -10.58
CA GLY A 38 11.24 -23.57 -11.00
C GLY A 38 10.75 -22.23 -11.56
N ILE A 39 9.48 -21.88 -11.37
CA ILE A 39 8.91 -20.60 -11.83
C ILE A 39 9.25 -19.51 -10.81
N LYS A 40 9.80 -18.40 -11.30
CA LYS A 40 10.12 -17.22 -10.48
C LYS A 40 9.03 -16.16 -10.65
N VAL A 41 8.64 -15.55 -9.54
CA VAL A 41 7.66 -14.45 -9.53
C VAL A 41 8.35 -13.19 -9.02
N THR A 42 8.18 -12.10 -9.77
CA THR A 42 8.67 -10.78 -9.37
C THR A 42 7.56 -9.75 -9.50
N VAL A 43 7.36 -8.97 -8.44
CA VAL A 43 6.43 -7.85 -8.37
C VAL A 43 7.22 -6.56 -8.42
N LEU A 44 7.01 -5.79 -9.50
CA LEU A 44 7.59 -4.47 -9.62
C LEU A 44 6.71 -3.45 -8.89
N GLU A 45 7.32 -2.76 -7.93
CA GLU A 45 6.72 -1.75 -7.05
C GLU A 45 7.29 -0.38 -7.40
N ARG A 46 6.86 0.09 -8.55
CA ARG A 46 7.32 1.35 -9.12
C ARG A 46 6.79 2.58 -8.36
N GLY A 47 7.60 3.62 -8.36
CA GLY A 47 7.19 4.97 -7.99
C GLY A 47 6.40 5.65 -9.10
N ARG A 48 6.43 6.98 -9.07
CA ARG A 48 5.73 7.82 -10.05
C ARG A 48 6.44 7.74 -11.41
N ILE A 49 5.67 7.48 -12.46
CA ILE A 49 6.13 7.45 -13.86
C ILE A 49 5.36 8.49 -14.65
N ARG A 50 6.09 9.26 -15.47
CA ARG A 50 5.56 10.28 -16.37
C ARG A 50 4.75 9.65 -17.49
N THR A 51 3.50 9.39 -17.16
CA THR A 51 2.46 8.81 -17.99
C THR A 51 1.19 9.59 -17.74
N ASP A 52 0.18 9.40 -18.57
CA ASP A 52 -1.12 10.04 -18.37
C ASP A 52 -1.97 9.38 -17.26
N TRP A 53 -1.33 8.65 -16.34
CA TRP A 53 -1.99 7.91 -15.25
C TRP A 53 -2.78 8.86 -14.34
N ALA A 54 -2.16 9.96 -13.90
CA ALA A 54 -2.82 10.95 -13.05
C ALA A 54 -3.58 12.02 -13.85
N GLY A 55 -3.54 11.97 -15.19
CA GLY A 55 -4.29 12.84 -16.09
C GLY A 55 -5.52 12.12 -16.62
N SER A 56 -5.62 11.92 -17.94
CA SER A 56 -6.84 11.39 -18.56
C SER A 56 -7.21 9.97 -18.14
N SER A 57 -6.25 9.17 -17.67
CA SER A 57 -6.48 7.77 -17.27
C SER A 57 -7.09 7.61 -15.88
N MET A 58 -7.20 8.69 -15.11
CA MET A 58 -7.82 8.68 -13.78
C MET A 58 -9.05 9.57 -13.78
N ASN A 59 -10.21 8.98 -13.49
CA ASN A 59 -11.42 9.73 -13.23
C ASN A 59 -11.54 9.99 -11.72
N ILE A 60 -11.73 11.25 -11.33
CA ILE A 60 -12.00 11.64 -9.94
C ILE A 60 -13.40 12.25 -9.94
N PRO A 61 -14.38 11.64 -9.25
CA PRO A 61 -15.72 12.20 -9.16
C PRO A 61 -15.71 13.52 -8.37
N ALA A 62 -16.79 14.28 -8.47
CA ALA A 62 -16.98 15.47 -7.63
C ALA A 62 -16.85 15.09 -6.15
N ILE A 63 -16.04 15.84 -5.42
CA ILE A 63 -15.73 15.57 -4.02
C ILE A 63 -16.70 16.38 -3.16
N ASN A 64 -17.36 15.71 -2.21
CA ASN A 64 -18.27 16.39 -1.29
C ASN A 64 -17.51 17.29 -0.32
N GLU A 65 -18.15 18.39 0.10
CA GLU A 65 -17.55 19.44 0.95
C GLU A 65 -16.78 18.89 2.18
N PRO A 66 -17.28 17.91 2.95
CA PRO A 66 -16.57 17.41 4.13
C PRO A 66 -15.23 16.72 3.83
N TYR A 67 -14.99 16.34 2.57
CA TYR A 67 -13.76 15.66 2.14
C TYR A 67 -12.81 16.56 1.35
N GLN A 68 -13.14 17.85 1.18
CA GLN A 68 -12.34 18.76 0.36
C GLN A 68 -10.92 18.95 0.91
N GLU A 69 -10.77 19.16 2.22
CA GLU A 69 -9.45 19.36 2.85
C GLU A 69 -8.55 18.11 2.81
N THR A 70 -9.11 16.93 2.53
CA THR A 70 -8.37 15.65 2.54
C THR A 70 -8.29 15.03 1.16
N VAL A 71 -9.41 14.51 0.65
CA VAL A 71 -9.52 13.88 -0.66
C VAL A 71 -9.39 14.91 -1.76
N GLY A 72 -10.00 16.09 -1.61
CA GLY A 72 -9.94 17.21 -2.56
C GLY A 72 -8.52 17.72 -2.77
N ALA A 73 -7.90 18.20 -1.68
CA ALA A 73 -6.55 18.72 -1.70
C ALA A 73 -5.53 17.72 -2.27
N PHE A 74 -5.65 16.42 -1.95
CA PHE A 74 -4.75 15.41 -2.50
C PHE A 74 -5.04 15.10 -3.98
N ALA A 75 -6.31 15.13 -4.39
CA ALA A 75 -6.69 14.98 -5.80
C ALA A 75 -6.11 16.10 -6.65
N GLU A 76 -6.21 17.35 -6.20
CA GLU A 76 -5.61 18.52 -6.87
C GLU A 76 -4.09 18.39 -6.96
N PHE A 77 -3.42 18.04 -5.86
CA PHE A 77 -1.99 17.76 -5.86
C PHE A 77 -1.59 16.70 -6.92
N LEU A 78 -2.35 15.61 -7.04
CA LEU A 78 -2.07 14.58 -8.05
C LEU A 78 -2.24 15.11 -9.48
N ARG A 79 -3.25 15.96 -9.73
CA ARG A 79 -3.45 16.59 -11.05
C ARG A 79 -2.30 17.53 -11.40
N ASP A 80 -1.91 18.39 -10.46
CA ASP A 80 -0.84 19.37 -10.65
C ASP A 80 0.53 18.73 -10.86
N PHE A 81 0.74 17.54 -10.29
CA PHE A 81 1.96 16.77 -10.44
C PHE A 81 2.00 15.94 -11.74
N SER A 82 0.87 15.78 -12.43
CA SER A 82 0.81 15.01 -13.67
C SER A 82 1.71 15.63 -14.74
N GLY A 83 2.55 14.79 -15.37
CA GLY A 83 3.55 15.21 -16.35
C GLY A 83 4.87 15.70 -15.73
N LYS A 84 4.95 15.86 -14.41
CA LYS A 84 6.16 16.29 -13.68
C LYS A 84 6.86 15.15 -12.95
N GLU A 85 6.42 13.91 -13.16
CA GLU A 85 6.97 12.74 -12.48
C GLU A 85 8.45 12.51 -12.84
N PRO A 86 9.25 11.96 -11.90
CA PRO A 86 10.70 11.83 -12.07
C PRO A 86 11.10 10.66 -12.99
N SER A 87 10.30 9.59 -13.06
CA SER A 87 10.64 8.41 -13.86
C SER A 87 10.03 8.48 -15.25
N LEU A 88 10.82 8.13 -16.26
CA LEU A 88 10.36 8.03 -17.65
C LEU A 88 9.93 6.59 -17.98
N PRO A 89 8.86 6.38 -18.76
CA PRO A 89 8.39 5.05 -19.14
C PRO A 89 9.47 4.18 -19.80
N GLU A 90 10.33 4.76 -20.64
CA GLU A 90 11.38 4.05 -21.37
C GLU A 90 12.45 3.50 -20.43
N LYS A 91 12.72 4.20 -19.32
CA LYS A 91 13.64 3.71 -18.28
C LYS A 91 13.05 2.48 -17.59
N ILE A 92 11.75 2.48 -17.32
CA ILE A 92 11.05 1.37 -16.68
C ILE A 92 10.98 0.17 -17.61
N ALA A 93 10.69 0.38 -18.90
CA ALA A 93 10.71 -0.67 -19.90
C ALA A 93 12.09 -1.36 -19.99
N ARG A 94 13.18 -0.59 -20.02
CA ARG A 94 14.54 -1.14 -20.02
C ARG A 94 14.84 -1.98 -18.77
N ILE A 95 14.37 -1.55 -17.60
CA ILE A 95 14.51 -2.34 -16.37
C ILE A 95 13.74 -3.66 -16.50
N ILE A 96 12.50 -3.64 -17.00
CA ILE A 96 11.70 -4.86 -17.18
C ILE A 96 12.40 -5.86 -18.10
N ILE A 97 12.95 -5.38 -19.23
CA ILE A 97 13.69 -6.22 -20.18
C ILE A 97 14.91 -6.82 -19.48
N GLY A 98 15.73 -6.02 -18.81
CA GLY A 98 16.92 -6.53 -18.10
C GLY A 98 16.58 -7.53 -16.99
N LEU A 99 15.45 -7.37 -16.30
CA LEU A 99 15.00 -8.32 -15.28
C LEU A 99 14.53 -9.65 -15.87
N SER A 100 14.04 -9.66 -17.12
CA SER A 100 13.63 -10.90 -17.78
C SER A 100 14.80 -11.83 -18.11
N GLU A 101 16.02 -11.28 -18.16
CA GLU A 101 17.27 -11.99 -18.44
C GLU A 101 18.07 -12.29 -17.16
N ALA A 102 17.58 -11.85 -16.00
CA ALA A 102 18.29 -11.99 -14.72
C ALA A 102 17.92 -13.28 -14.00
N ASP A 103 18.94 -13.98 -13.49
CA ASP A 103 18.75 -15.25 -12.78
C ASP A 103 18.34 -15.07 -11.31
N ASP A 104 18.72 -14.00 -10.64
CA ASP A 104 18.38 -13.77 -9.24
C ASP A 104 17.72 -12.41 -9.08
N VAL A 105 16.39 -12.42 -8.98
CA VAL A 105 15.57 -11.22 -8.82
C VAL A 105 14.70 -11.39 -7.59
N SER A 106 14.75 -10.39 -6.71
CA SER A 106 13.91 -10.36 -5.52
C SER A 106 12.42 -10.40 -5.88
N LEU A 107 11.63 -11.11 -5.07
CA LEU A 107 10.18 -11.22 -5.25
C LEU A 107 9.48 -9.85 -5.31
N ARG A 108 9.95 -8.85 -4.55
CA ARG A 108 9.41 -7.48 -4.60
C ARG A 108 10.55 -6.52 -4.88
N LEU A 109 10.45 -5.82 -6.00
CA LEU A 109 11.48 -4.90 -6.47
C LEU A 109 10.94 -3.48 -6.54
N LEU A 110 11.54 -2.59 -5.76
CA LEU A 110 11.25 -1.16 -5.79
C LEU A 110 11.94 -0.51 -6.98
N ILE A 111 11.19 0.27 -7.77
CA ILE A 111 11.73 0.95 -8.95
C ILE A 111 11.47 2.46 -8.84
N GLY A 112 12.55 3.24 -8.80
CA GLY A 112 12.51 4.69 -8.62
C GLY A 112 12.98 5.10 -7.21
N THR A 113 13.68 6.23 -7.13
CA THR A 113 14.21 6.76 -5.86
C THR A 113 13.09 7.07 -4.87
N ASP A 114 11.97 7.61 -5.36
CA ASP A 114 10.77 7.85 -4.58
C ASP A 114 10.19 6.55 -4.02
N ALA A 115 10.12 5.49 -4.83
CA ALA A 115 9.66 4.18 -4.36
C ALA A 115 10.50 3.65 -3.20
N VAL A 116 11.83 3.72 -3.34
CA VAL A 116 12.77 3.28 -2.31
C VAL A 116 12.61 4.09 -1.03
N GLU A 117 12.60 5.42 -1.14
CA GLU A 117 12.51 6.32 0.01
C GLU A 117 11.20 6.16 0.78
N TYR A 118 10.07 6.23 0.08
CA TYR A 118 8.75 6.17 0.73
C TYR A 118 8.44 4.77 1.27
N ALA A 119 8.86 3.70 0.59
CA ALA A 119 8.68 2.35 1.10
C ALA A 119 9.50 2.11 2.38
N ALA A 120 10.74 2.61 2.44
CA ALA A 120 11.57 2.51 3.64
C ALA A 120 10.92 3.24 4.83
N LYS A 121 10.47 4.49 4.63
CA LYS A 121 9.75 5.25 5.66
C LYS A 121 8.48 4.55 6.13
N ALA A 122 7.73 3.96 5.20
CA ALA A 122 6.50 3.23 5.54
C ALA A 122 6.79 1.97 6.36
N ALA A 123 7.82 1.21 5.97
CA ALA A 123 8.24 0.01 6.70
C ALA A 123 8.76 0.34 8.10
N GLU A 124 9.54 1.41 8.25
CA GLU A 124 10.02 1.89 9.55
C GLU A 124 8.84 2.30 10.44
N LYS A 125 7.92 3.12 9.90
CA LYS A 125 6.72 3.55 10.64
C LYS A 125 5.88 2.35 11.10
N LEU A 126 5.63 1.39 10.21
CA LEU A 126 4.88 0.19 10.53
C LEU A 126 5.61 -0.64 11.60
N SER A 127 6.93 -0.83 11.47
CA SER A 127 7.74 -1.51 12.48
C SER A 127 7.66 -0.84 13.86
N ILE A 128 7.67 0.48 13.91
CA ILE A 128 7.50 1.25 15.15
C ILE A 128 6.08 1.06 15.72
N GLU A 129 5.05 1.09 14.89
CA GLU A 129 3.65 0.89 15.30
C GLU A 129 3.40 -0.54 15.80
N ASP A 130 3.90 -1.55 15.11
CA ASP A 130 3.81 -2.96 15.52
C ASP A 130 4.47 -3.18 16.88
N LYS A 131 5.64 -2.56 17.11
CA LYS A 131 6.34 -2.62 18.41
C LYS A 131 5.59 -1.91 19.53
N LYS A 132 4.86 -0.82 19.24
CA LYS A 132 3.97 -0.18 20.22
C LYS A 132 2.81 -1.08 20.58
N CYS A 133 2.21 -1.74 19.58
CA CYS A 133 1.05 -2.60 19.76
C CYS A 133 1.40 -3.95 20.44
N PHE A 134 2.66 -4.40 20.38
CA PHE A 134 3.08 -5.66 21.01
C PHE A 134 2.87 -5.70 22.54
N ILE A 135 2.90 -4.52 23.20
CA ILE A 135 2.56 -4.39 24.62
C ILE A 135 1.05 -4.53 24.83
N ASP A 136 0.25 -3.97 23.93
CA ASP A 136 -1.20 -3.92 24.08
C ASP A 136 -1.92 -5.18 23.56
N SER A 137 -1.57 -5.78 22.42
CA SER A 137 -2.37 -6.88 21.84
C SER A 137 -2.29 -8.20 22.64
N VAL A 138 -1.12 -8.49 23.23
CA VAL A 138 -0.93 -9.66 24.10
C VAL A 138 -1.52 -9.41 25.49
N GLN A 139 -1.43 -8.17 26.03
CA GLN A 139 -2.08 -7.83 27.31
C GLN A 139 -3.59 -7.63 27.19
N PHE A 140 -4.11 -7.11 26.09
CA PHE A 140 -5.54 -6.89 25.87
C PHE A 140 -6.28 -8.23 25.75
N CYS A 141 -5.67 -9.25 25.14
CA CYS A 141 -6.17 -10.63 25.20
C CYS A 141 -6.28 -11.18 26.64
N ASN A 142 -5.47 -10.70 27.58
CA ASN A 142 -5.56 -11.09 29.00
C ASN A 142 -6.61 -10.29 29.79
N TYR A 143 -7.18 -9.22 29.21
CA TYR A 143 -8.17 -8.35 29.86
C TYR A 143 -9.58 -8.43 29.25
N VAL A 144 -9.77 -9.14 28.13
CA VAL A 144 -11.08 -9.39 27.53
C VAL A 144 -11.58 -10.75 27.99
N GLU A 145 -12.32 -10.78 29.11
CA GLU A 145 -13.15 -11.94 29.45
C GLU A 145 -14.32 -12.01 28.46
N PHE A 146 -14.40 -13.11 27.71
CA PHE A 146 -15.56 -13.42 26.87
C PHE A 146 -16.69 -13.93 27.77
N GLU A 147 -17.42 -13.04 28.42
CA GLU A 147 -18.71 -13.43 29.01
C GLU A 147 -19.78 -13.49 27.91
N ASN A 148 -20.36 -14.69 27.79
CA ASN A 148 -21.54 -15.13 27.07
C ASN A 148 -22.26 -14.12 26.14
N HIS A 149 -22.30 -14.52 24.87
CA HIS A 149 -23.27 -14.18 23.82
C HIS A 149 -24.03 -12.85 24.00
N HIS A 150 -23.66 -11.86 23.17
CA HIS A 150 -24.36 -10.59 22.90
C HIS A 150 -23.97 -9.36 23.73
N ALA A 151 -22.69 -8.98 23.79
CA ALA A 151 -22.22 -7.59 23.62
C ALA A 151 -20.74 -7.44 24.02
N LEU A 152 -19.90 -6.97 23.08
CA LEU A 152 -18.60 -6.40 23.46
C LEU A 152 -18.88 -5.03 24.11
N LYS A 153 -18.74 -4.92 25.44
CA LYS A 153 -18.67 -3.61 26.09
C LYS A 153 -17.36 -2.95 25.71
N PHE A 154 -17.44 -1.86 24.94
CA PHE A 154 -16.31 -0.98 24.68
C PHE A 154 -15.88 -0.32 26.00
N ALA A 155 -14.74 -0.72 26.55
CA ALA A 155 -14.11 0.03 27.63
C ALA A 155 -13.67 1.39 27.07
N ARG A 156 -14.41 2.45 27.42
CA ARG A 156 -14.01 3.83 27.15
C ARG A 156 -12.79 4.17 28.02
N SER A 157 -11.59 3.97 27.47
CA SER A 157 -10.44 4.78 27.84
C SER A 157 -10.40 6.00 26.91
N GLY A 158 -10.18 7.19 27.48
CA GLY A 158 -10.53 8.48 26.89
C GLY A 158 -10.09 8.70 25.42
N ARG A 159 -11.06 9.12 24.61
CA ARG A 159 -10.92 9.79 23.29
C ARG A 159 -10.29 8.98 22.13
N ARG A 160 -10.44 7.66 22.05
CA ARG A 160 -10.23 6.95 20.77
C ARG A 160 -11.38 5.99 20.48
N ILE A 161 -12.03 6.18 19.34
CA ILE A 161 -12.97 5.21 18.76
C ILE A 161 -12.11 4.22 17.96
N PHE A 162 -12.11 2.96 18.37
CA PHE A 162 -11.52 1.88 17.59
C PHE A 162 -12.59 1.32 16.65
N TYR A 163 -12.38 1.45 15.34
CA TYR A 163 -13.20 0.76 14.34
C TYR A 163 -12.60 -0.63 14.13
N VAL A 164 -13.26 -1.65 14.67
CA VAL A 164 -12.97 -3.04 14.31
C VAL A 164 -13.82 -3.35 13.07
N ILE A 165 -13.16 -3.51 11.91
CA ILE A 165 -13.83 -4.01 10.70
C ILE A 165 -14.11 -5.49 10.97
N ARG A 166 -15.38 -5.83 11.19
CA ARG A 166 -15.84 -7.22 11.23
C ARG A 166 -15.87 -7.72 9.79
N MET A 167 -14.94 -8.61 9.43
CA MET A 167 -15.03 -9.39 8.19
C MET A 167 -16.10 -10.47 8.32
#